data_AF-A0A933YKQ2-F1
#
_entry.id   AF-A0A933YKQ2-F1
#
_cell.length_a   1.000
_cell.length_b   1.000
_cell.length_c   1.000
_cell.angle_alpha   90.00
_cell.angle_beta   90.00
_cell.angle_gamma   90.00
#
_symmetry.space_group_name_H-M   'P 1'
#
loop_
_entity.id
_entity.type
_entity.pdbx_description
1 polymer ?
#
loop_
_entity_poly.entity_id
_entity_poly.type
_entity_poly.pdbx_seq_one_letter_code
_entity_poly.pdbx_strand_id
1 'polypeptide(L)' 'MNKKVTKDDSSIARRLDAIIRLLIETNKDENVLSDATAARLLKSVGLTPTEIARILGKKSATSVAPYLYGKRNNK' A
#
# COMPACT_ATOMS: atom_id res chain seq x y z
N MET A 1 12.88 22.92 22.23
CA MET A 1 13.79 21.91 21.64
C MET A 1 13.04 21.22 20.49
N ASN A 2 13.21 21.69 19.25
CA ASN A 2 12.51 21.12 18.11
C ASN A 2 13.16 19.78 17.75
N LYS A 3 12.47 18.67 18.06
CA LYS A 3 12.89 17.35 17.57
C LYS A 3 12.84 17.39 16.04
N LYS A 4 14.01 17.34 15.39
CA LYS A 4 14.11 17.01 13.97
C LYS A 4 13.51 15.62 13.82
N VAL A 5 12.29 15.53 13.30
CA VAL A 5 11.70 14.25 12.87
C VAL A 5 12.68 13.65 11.88
N THR A 6 13.29 12.53 12.26
CA THR A 6 14.29 11.89 11.42
C THR A 6 13.57 11.20 10.25
N LYS A 7 14.29 10.97 9.15
CA LYS A 7 13.75 10.26 7.98
C LYS A 7 13.18 8.88 8.37
N ASP A 8 13.72 8.27 9.43
CA ASP A 8 13.30 6.97 9.96
C ASP A 8 11.97 7.03 10.72
N ASP A 9 11.71 8.09 11.49
CA ASP A 9 10.41 8.30 12.16
C ASP A 9 9.27 8.44 11.14
N SER A 10 9.56 9.03 9.98
CA SER A 10 8.59 9.13 8.88
C SER A 10 8.31 7.78 8.23
N SER A 11 9.29 6.86 8.21
CA SER A 11 9.18 5.53 7.61
C SER A 11 8.29 4.61 8.44
N ILE A 12 8.44 4.61 9.77
CA ILE A 12 7.61 3.78 10.66
C ILE A 12 6.15 4.24 10.64
N ALA A 13 5.91 5.55 10.73
CA ALA A 13 4.57 6.12 10.68
C ALA A 13 3.86 5.76 9.36
N ARG A 14 4.58 5.81 8.24
CA ARG A 14 4.05 5.45 6.92
C ARG A 14 3.70 3.97 6.79
N ARG A 15 4.51 3.08 7.37
CA ARG A 15 4.22 1.64 7.41
C ARG A 15 3.02 1.33 8.31
N LEU A 16 2.93 1.99 9.46
CA LEU A 16 1.79 1.85 10.37
C LEU A 16 0.48 2.34 9.72
N ASP A 17 0.49 3.47 9.02
CA ASP A 17 -0.68 3.95 8.27
C ASP A 17 -1.12 2.95 7.18
N ALA A 18 -0.16 2.34 6.46
CA ALA A 18 -0.44 1.26 5.51
C ALA A 18 -1.14 0.05 6.18
N ILE A 19 -0.63 -0.40 7.32
CA ILE A 19 -1.19 -1.55 8.05
C ILE A 19 -2.61 -1.23 8.53
N ILE A 20 -2.83 -0.04 9.11
CA ILE A 20 -4.14 0.39 9.60
C ILE A 20 -5.16 0.42 8.46
N ARG A 21 -4.80 0.96 7.29
CA ARG A 21 -5.69 0.99 6.12
C ARG A 21 -6.02 -0.41 5.60
N LEU A 22 -5.04 -1.32 5.58
CA LEU A 22 -5.28 -2.71 5.20
C LEU A 22 -6.24 -3.40 6.17
N LEU A 23 -6.01 -3.25 7.48
CA LEU A 23 -6.86 -3.85 8.52
C LEU A 23 -8.29 -3.32 8.47
N ILE A 24 -8.47 -2.00 8.30
CA ILE A 24 -9.80 -1.38 8.14
C ILE A 24 -10.52 -1.97 6.93
N GLU A 25 -9.84 -2.11 5.79
CA GLU A 25 -10.45 -2.63 4.57
C GLU A 25 -10.82 -4.11 4.71
N THR A 26 -9.98 -4.93 5.34
CA THR A 26 -10.29 -6.36 5.61
C THR A 26 -11.40 -6.57 6.62
N ASN A 27 -11.73 -5.57 7.44
CA ASN A 27 -12.82 -5.66 8.43
C ASN A 27 -14.17 -5.17 7.90
N LYS A 28 -14.20 -4.49 6.75
CA LYS A 28 -15.43 -3.88 6.21
C LYS A 28 -16.31 -4.85 5.42
N ASP A 29 -15.74 -5.91 4.86
CA ASP A 29 -16.44 -6.90 4.05
C ASP A 29 -15.87 -8.30 4.33
N GLU A 30 -16.72 -9.32 4.39
CA GLU A 30 -16.28 -10.73 4.33
C GLU A 30 -15.62 -11.08 2.98
N ASN A 31 -15.64 -10.15 2.02
CA ASN A 31 -14.92 -10.27 0.75
C ASN A 31 -13.43 -10.04 0.95
N VAL A 32 -12.66 -11.06 0.58
CA VAL A 32 -11.20 -11.06 0.52
C VAL A 32 -10.68 -9.78 -0.14
N LEU A 33 -9.87 -9.01 0.58
CA LEU A 33 -9.18 -7.83 0.07
C LEU A 33 -8.44 -8.18 -1.22
N SER A 34 -8.89 -7.63 -2.36
CA SER A 34 -8.23 -7.89 -3.64
C SER A 34 -6.83 -7.27 -3.70
N ASP A 35 -5.90 -7.94 -4.37
CA ASP A 35 -4.54 -7.43 -4.64
C ASP A 35 -4.57 -6.03 -5.27
N ALA A 36 -5.59 -5.74 -6.09
CA ALA A 36 -5.75 -4.45 -6.73
C ALA A 36 -6.10 -3.33 -5.73
N THR A 37 -7.01 -3.61 -4.80
CA THR A 37 -7.39 -2.69 -3.73
C THR A 37 -6.22 -2.47 -2.78
N ALA A 38 -5.56 -3.55 -2.35
CA ALA A 38 -4.40 -3.51 -1.47
C ALA A 38 -3.26 -2.67 -2.09
N ALA A 39 -2.90 -2.92 -3.35
CA ALA A 39 -1.84 -2.19 -4.04
C ALA A 39 -2.13 -0.68 -4.13
N ARG A 40 -3.39 -0.28 -4.39
CA ARG A 40 -3.80 1.13 -4.46
C ARG A 40 -3.75 1.81 -3.10
N LEU A 41 -4.19 1.13 -2.04
CA LEU A 41 -4.10 1.64 -0.67
C LEU A 41 -2.64 1.86 -0.26
N LEU A 42 -1.77 0.90 -0.51
CA LEU A 42 -0.35 1.01 -0.20
C LEU A 42 0.33 2.14 -0.99
N LYS A 43 -0.01 2.31 -2.29
CA LYS A 43 0.47 3.45 -3.08
C LYS A 43 -0.02 4.79 -2.54
N SER A 44 -1.25 4.86 -2.01
CA SER A 44 -1.81 6.10 -1.44
C SER A 44 -1.05 6.61 -0.22
N VAL A 45 -0.36 5.72 0.51
CA VAL A 45 0.53 6.10 1.62
C VAL A 45 1.98 6.30 1.18
N GLY A 46 2.24 6.36 -0.13
CA GLY A 46 3.53 6.70 -0.72
C GLY A 46 4.50 5.52 -0.91
N LEU A 47 4.07 4.28 -0.66
CA LEU A 47 4.92 3.10 -0.91
C LEU A 47 5.28 2.98 -2.39
N THR A 48 6.55 2.65 -2.63
CA THR A 48 7.06 2.40 -3.97
C THR A 48 6.53 1.07 -4.51
N PRO A 49 6.43 0.89 -5.85
CA PRO A 49 6.02 -0.39 -6.43
C PRO A 49 6.83 -1.60 -5.94
N THR A 50 8.12 -1.42 -5.67
CA THR A 50 8.99 -2.48 -5.11
C THR A 50 8.60 -2.85 -3.68
N GLU A 51 8.32 -1.86 -2.83
CA GLU A 51 7.85 -2.11 -1.46
C GLU A 51 6.48 -2.78 -1.45
N ILE A 52 5.57 -2.34 -2.34
CA ILE A 52 4.25 -2.93 -2.50
C ILE A 52 4.35 -4.39 -2.95
N ALA A 53 5.18 -4.70 -3.94
CA ALA A 53 5.40 -6.08 -4.40
C ALA A 53 5.89 -6.97 -3.27
N ARG A 54 6.81 -6.48 -2.43
CA ARG A 54 7.30 -7.22 -1.26
C ARG A 54 6.19 -7.49 -0.24
N ILE A 55 5.36 -6.49 0.07
CA ILE A 55 4.23 -6.63 1.01
C ILE A 55 3.18 -7.63 0.49
N LEU A 56 2.92 -7.63 -0.82
CA LEU A 56 1.94 -8.51 -1.47
C LEU A 56 2.51 -9.88 -1.90
N GLY A 57 3.75 -10.21 -1.51
CA GLY A 57 4.38 -11.48 -1.88
C GLY A 57 4.61 -11.69 -3.39
N LYS A 58 4.75 -10.60 -4.17
CA LYS A 58 4.97 -10.65 -5.62
C LYS A 58 6.45 -10.57 -5.97
N LYS A 59 6.81 -11.14 -7.14
CA LYS A 59 8.21 -11.28 -7.60
C LYS A 59 8.90 -9.94 -7.87
N SER A 60 8.19 -8.93 -8.38
CA SER A 60 8.79 -7.64 -8.71
C SER A 60 7.76 -6.50 -8.79
N ALA A 61 8.26 -5.26 -8.88
CA ALA A 61 7.46 -4.07 -9.15
C ALA A 61 6.57 -4.19 -10.40
N THR A 62 7.04 -4.89 -11.43
CA THR A 62 6.28 -5.13 -12.67
C THR A 62 5.03 -5.97 -12.42
N SER A 63 5.10 -6.91 -11.46
CA SER A 63 3.96 -7.77 -11.10
C SER A 63 2.80 -7.01 -10.46
N VAL A 64 3.04 -5.81 -9.90
CA VAL A 64 2.01 -4.96 -9.30
C VAL A 64 1.63 -3.76 -10.17
N ALA A 65 2.39 -3.48 -11.22
CA ALA A 65 2.14 -2.36 -12.13
C ALA A 65 0.70 -2.31 -12.70
N PRO A 66 0.06 -3.44 -13.10
CA PRO A 66 -1.33 -3.42 -13.57
C PRO A 66 -2.32 -2.86 -12.54
N TYR A 67 -2.11 -3.09 -11.25
CA TYR A 67 -2.97 -2.60 -10.19
C TYR A 67 -2.81 -1.09 -9.94
N LEU A 68 -1.59 -0.59 -10.17
CA LEU A 68 -1.18 0.78 -9.87
C LEU A 68 -1.38 1.77 -11.02
N TYR A 69 -1.37 1.27 -12.25
CA TYR A 69 -1.39 2.07 -13.48
C TYR A 69 -2.40 1.57 -14.52
N GLY A 70 -3.06 0.43 -14.28
CA GLY A 70 -4.10 -0.07 -15.16
C GLY A 70 -5.24 0.94 -15.30
N LYS A 71 -5.70 1.13 -16.53
CA LYS A 71 -6.84 2.01 -16.84
C LYS A 71 -8.06 1.52 -16.06
N ARG A 72 -8.73 2.41 -15.31
CA ARG A 72 -10.07 2.11 -14.79
C ARG A 72 -10.98 1.93 -16.00
N ASN A 73 -11.38 0.70 -16.27
CA ASN A 73 -12.49 0.45 -17.17
C ASN A 73 -13.74 0.87 -16.39
N ASN A 74 -14.17 2.12 -16.58
CA ASN A 74 -15.52 2.53 -16.20
C ASN A 74 -16.47 1.71 -17.07
N LYS A 75 -17.17 0.76 -16.46
CA LYS A 75 -18.24 0.01 -17.09
C LYS A 75 -19.54 0.42 -16.42
#